data_AF-A0A098MFY8-F1
#
_entry.id   AF-A0A098MFY8-F1
#
_cell.length_a   1.000
_cell.length_b   1.000
_cell.length_c   1.000
_cell.angle_alpha   90.00
_cell.angle_beta   90.00
_cell.angle_gamma   90.00
#
_symmetry.space_group_name_H-M   'P 1'
#
loop_
_entity.id
_entity.type
_entity.pdbx_description
1 polymer ?
#
loop_
_entity_poly.entity_id
_entity_poly.type
_entity_poly.pdbx_seq_one_letter_code
_entity_poly.pdbx_strand_id
1 'polypeptide(L)'
;MKLIFNKTNAWCSPDDLKEEQLITFQRNVALHTGIHNNTSKMVSSAKNDMKSLYDRALISSVRREMVKISEFITISFVVFLTDEEGNIIDLVCSSPDLQDDVDRVGLGVGICLSKACSGMNAVSLAMEMNSIGVVRGKEHLDSNFDDWNCVCAPLQLEGTIRGYVDISFNRGQQIEFAIPFIKQIAENVTQKWMDNNSEVQQSRLEAVFHDYKLTAREKDVAHLWLQEKSALHISNTLGISEGTVRNIVKNIYTKMNVNERRQFSRKLAQCSIMTACSS
;
A
#
# COMPACT_ATOMS: atom_id res chain seq x y z
N MET A 1 11.45 35.34 -9.70
CA MET A 1 12.19 34.12 -9.28
C MET A 1 11.70 32.98 -10.17
N LYS A 2 12.51 32.50 -11.13
CA LYS A 2 12.15 31.36 -11.97
C LYS A 2 12.44 30.08 -11.17
N LEU A 3 11.39 29.36 -10.77
CA LEU A 3 11.52 28.01 -10.25
C LEU A 3 12.00 27.11 -11.40
N ILE A 4 13.29 26.76 -11.38
CA ILE A 4 13.85 25.73 -12.26
C ILE A 4 13.69 24.41 -11.51
N PHE A 5 12.70 23.62 -11.89
CA PHE A 5 12.56 22.25 -11.38
C PHE A 5 13.57 21.36 -12.12
N ASN A 6 14.50 20.76 -11.36
CA ASN A 6 15.32 19.67 -11.88
C ASN A 6 14.37 18.49 -12.19
N LYS A 7 14.20 18.15 -13.47
CA LYS A 7 13.46 16.97 -13.91
C LYS A 7 14.30 15.73 -13.64
N THR A 8 14.20 15.18 -12.45
CA THR A 8 14.23 13.72 -12.32
C THR A 8 12.88 13.24 -12.85
N ASN A 9 12.86 12.32 -13.82
CA ASN A 9 11.60 11.79 -14.34
C ASN A 9 10.84 11.12 -13.17
N ALA A 10 9.73 11.74 -12.76
CA ALA A 10 8.91 11.28 -11.64
C ALA A 10 8.06 10.03 -11.98
N TRP A 11 8.29 9.47 -13.16
CA TRP A 11 7.60 8.33 -13.76
C TRP A 11 8.51 7.71 -14.83
N CYS A 12 8.18 6.50 -15.27
CA CYS A 12 8.90 5.74 -16.28
C CYS A 12 7.95 5.17 -17.33
N SER A 13 8.44 4.97 -18.55
CA SER A 13 7.79 4.17 -19.60
C SER A 13 8.61 2.93 -19.92
N PRO A 14 8.09 2.00 -20.75
CA PRO A 14 8.87 0.85 -21.22
C PRO A 14 10.21 1.22 -21.87
N ASP A 15 10.31 2.39 -22.50
CA ASP A 15 11.55 2.88 -23.13
C ASP A 15 12.65 3.21 -22.12
N ASP A 16 12.31 3.42 -20.84
CA ASP A 16 13.28 3.68 -19.77
C ASP A 16 13.89 2.39 -19.20
N LEU A 17 13.37 1.21 -19.58
CA LEU A 17 13.91 -0.08 -19.15
C LEU A 17 15.28 -0.35 -19.77
N LYS A 18 16.18 -0.91 -18.98
CA LYS A 18 17.41 -1.49 -19.52
C LYS A 18 17.08 -2.72 -20.38
N GLU A 19 17.93 -3.00 -21.35
CA GLU A 19 17.77 -4.17 -22.25
C GLU A 19 17.60 -5.49 -21.48
N GLU A 20 18.35 -5.68 -20.39
CA GLU A 20 18.22 -6.84 -19.51
C GLU A 20 16.82 -6.97 -18.91
N GLN A 21 16.22 -5.86 -18.48
CA GLN A 21 14.87 -5.82 -17.91
C GLN A 21 13.83 -6.09 -18.99
N LEU A 22 13.96 -5.46 -20.15
CA LEU A 22 13.07 -5.64 -21.31
C LEU A 22 12.99 -7.12 -21.73
N ILE A 23 14.13 -7.81 -21.81
CA ILE A 23 14.19 -9.24 -22.14
C ILE A 23 13.42 -10.09 -21.12
N THR A 24 13.43 -9.72 -19.83
CA THR A 24 12.66 -10.47 -18.82
C THR A 24 11.15 -10.34 -18.98
N PHE A 25 10.66 -9.21 -19.48
CA PHE A 25 9.24 -9.04 -19.81
C PHE A 25 8.82 -9.93 -20.99
N GLN A 26 9.70 -10.10 -21.98
CA GLN A 26 9.42 -10.87 -23.20
C GLN A 26 9.51 -12.41 -22.99
N ARG A 27 10.41 -12.88 -22.12
CA ARG A 27 10.65 -14.33 -21.91
C ARG A 27 9.48 -15.07 -21.24
N ASN A 28 8.69 -14.41 -20.40
CA ASN A 28 7.63 -15.07 -19.64
C ASN A 28 6.40 -15.45 -20.49
N VAL A 29 6.27 -14.92 -21.71
CA VAL A 29 5.17 -15.25 -22.64
C VAL A 29 5.26 -16.69 -23.15
N ALA A 30 6.47 -17.25 -23.27
CA ALA A 30 6.67 -18.59 -23.82
C ALA A 30 6.24 -19.74 -22.89
N LEU A 31 5.90 -19.44 -21.63
CA LEU A 31 5.62 -20.45 -20.60
C LEU A 31 4.15 -20.50 -20.13
N HIS A 32 3.31 -19.52 -20.49
CA HIS A 32 1.99 -19.35 -19.87
C HIS A 32 0.77 -19.84 -20.67
N THR A 33 0.93 -20.71 -21.66
CA THR A 33 -0.21 -21.49 -22.21
C THR A 33 -0.64 -22.66 -21.31
N GLY A 34 -0.32 -22.65 -20.01
CA GLY A 34 -0.58 -23.78 -19.13
C GLY A 34 -0.67 -23.45 -17.64
N ILE A 35 -1.88 -23.70 -17.11
CA ILE A 35 -2.17 -24.18 -15.76
C ILE A 35 -2.20 -23.10 -14.64
N HIS A 36 -3.42 -22.64 -14.35
CA HIS A 36 -3.82 -22.24 -13.00
C HIS A 36 -3.71 -23.44 -12.06
N ASN A 37 -2.84 -23.36 -11.06
CA ASN A 37 -3.00 -24.13 -9.83
C ASN A 37 -2.38 -23.37 -8.66
N ASN A 38 -3.25 -22.84 -7.82
CA ASN A 38 -2.92 -22.17 -6.57
C ASN A 38 -2.54 -23.21 -5.52
N THR A 39 -1.25 -23.39 -5.26
CA THR A 39 -0.79 -24.11 -4.05
C THR A 39 -0.79 -23.15 -2.87
N SER A 40 -1.86 -23.24 -2.08
CA SER A 40 -2.02 -22.54 -0.81
C SER A 40 -0.93 -23.00 0.19
N LYS A 41 0.06 -22.14 0.45
CA LYS A 41 0.98 -22.32 1.58
C LYS A 41 0.30 -21.78 2.82
N MET A 42 0.14 -22.62 3.84
CA MET A 42 -0.30 -22.23 5.18
C MET A 42 0.70 -21.24 5.79
N VAL A 43 0.45 -19.95 5.57
CA VAL A 43 1.08 -18.85 6.29
C VAL A 43 0.31 -18.66 7.60
N SER A 44 1.04 -18.39 8.69
CA SER A 44 0.51 -18.16 10.05
C SER A 44 -0.70 -17.22 10.07
N SER A 45 -1.80 -17.60 10.74
CA SER A 45 -3.07 -16.85 10.77
C SER A 45 -2.94 -15.34 11.03
N ALA A 46 -2.05 -14.94 11.95
CA ALA A 46 -1.83 -13.53 12.29
C ALA A 46 -1.26 -12.68 11.13
N LYS A 47 -0.47 -13.26 10.22
CA LYS A 47 0.03 -12.54 9.03
C LYS A 47 -1.09 -12.30 8.02
N ASN A 48 -1.99 -13.27 7.87
CA ASN A 48 -3.16 -13.15 6.99
C ASN A 48 -4.16 -12.13 7.53
N ASP A 49 -4.36 -12.08 8.86
CA ASP A 49 -5.25 -11.10 9.49
C ASP A 49 -4.76 -9.66 9.32
N MET A 50 -3.44 -9.46 9.48
CA MET A 50 -2.82 -8.15 9.27
C MET A 50 -2.89 -7.71 7.81
N LYS A 51 -2.56 -8.60 6.86
CA LYS A 51 -2.68 -8.32 5.43
C LYS A 51 -4.12 -7.90 5.08
N SER A 52 -5.09 -8.70 5.52
CA SER A 52 -6.52 -8.41 5.29
C SER A 52 -6.96 -7.06 5.88
N LEU A 53 -6.43 -6.66 7.03
CA LEU A 53 -6.70 -5.34 7.61
C LEU A 53 -6.15 -4.20 6.74
N TYR A 54 -4.90 -4.33 6.29
CA TYR A 54 -4.29 -3.34 5.38
C TYR A 54 -5.06 -3.26 4.06
N ASP A 55 -5.42 -4.39 3.46
CA ASP A 55 -6.18 -4.44 2.20
C ASP A 55 -7.51 -3.70 2.36
N ARG A 56 -8.29 -4.00 3.41
CA ARG A 56 -9.56 -3.30 3.69
C ARG A 56 -9.36 -1.79 3.84
N ALA A 57 -8.31 -1.38 4.55
CA ALA A 57 -8.00 0.03 4.76
C ALA A 57 -7.62 0.72 3.44
N LEU A 58 -6.75 0.12 2.62
CA LEU A 58 -6.37 0.62 1.30
C LEU A 58 -7.58 0.75 0.38
N ILE A 59 -8.40 -0.31 0.28
CA ILE A 59 -9.64 -0.33 -0.51
C ILE A 59 -10.54 0.85 -0.14
N SER A 60 -10.83 1.00 1.16
CA SER A 60 -11.70 2.09 1.64
C SER A 60 -11.14 3.49 1.33
N SER A 61 -9.81 3.63 1.34
CA SER A 61 -9.11 4.89 1.12
C SER A 61 -9.11 5.28 -0.36
N VAL A 62 -8.76 4.33 -1.23
CA VAL A 62 -8.76 4.52 -2.69
C VAL A 62 -10.17 4.85 -3.16
N ARG A 63 -11.19 4.07 -2.76
CA ARG A 63 -12.59 4.34 -3.12
C ARG A 63 -13.03 5.76 -2.76
N ARG A 64 -12.61 6.27 -1.60
CA ARG A 64 -12.95 7.63 -1.17
C ARG A 64 -12.25 8.71 -2.01
N GLU A 65 -11.00 8.50 -2.39
CA GLU A 65 -10.32 9.40 -3.32
C GLU A 65 -10.96 9.33 -4.71
N MET A 66 -11.43 8.15 -5.14
CA MET A 66 -12.12 8.00 -6.43
C MET A 66 -13.42 8.79 -6.49
N VAL A 67 -14.22 8.78 -5.40
CA VAL A 67 -15.43 9.61 -5.33
C VAL A 67 -15.09 11.08 -5.60
N LYS A 68 -14.03 11.62 -4.96
CA LYS A 68 -13.63 13.01 -5.17
C LYS A 68 -13.14 13.27 -6.59
N ILE A 69 -12.34 12.36 -7.14
CA ILE A 69 -11.75 12.53 -8.48
C ILE A 69 -12.81 12.43 -9.57
N SER A 70 -13.82 11.58 -9.40
CA SER A 70 -14.95 11.49 -10.33
C SER A 70 -15.75 12.79 -10.46
N GLU A 71 -15.65 13.72 -9.51
CA GLU A 71 -16.27 15.06 -9.62
C GLU A 71 -15.51 15.98 -10.59
N PHE A 72 -14.24 15.69 -10.88
CA PHE A 72 -13.36 16.55 -11.70
C PHE A 72 -13.00 15.95 -13.06
N ILE A 73 -13.04 14.62 -13.20
CA ILE A 73 -12.71 13.92 -14.43
C ILE A 73 -14.00 13.56 -15.17
N THR A 74 -14.23 14.18 -16.33
CA THR A 74 -15.42 13.96 -17.18
C THR A 74 -15.28 12.81 -18.17
N ILE A 75 -14.06 12.32 -18.38
CA ILE A 75 -13.76 11.18 -19.23
C ILE A 75 -13.87 9.88 -18.43
N SER A 76 -14.29 8.79 -19.07
CA SER A 76 -14.40 7.49 -18.39
C SER A 76 -13.02 6.90 -18.05
N PHE A 77 -12.90 6.34 -16.85
CA PHE A 77 -11.67 5.73 -16.33
C PHE A 77 -11.97 4.53 -15.42
N VAL A 78 -11.04 3.58 -15.37
CA VAL A 78 -11.02 2.48 -14.41
C VAL A 78 -9.87 2.70 -13.43
N VAL A 79 -10.08 2.39 -12.16
CA VAL A 79 -9.02 2.30 -11.17
C VAL A 79 -8.88 0.88 -10.66
N PHE A 80 -7.66 0.36 -10.67
CA PHE A 80 -7.30 -0.91 -10.07
C PHE A 80 -6.50 -0.64 -8.79
N LEU A 81 -6.82 -1.40 -7.75
CA LEU A 81 -5.97 -1.50 -6.57
C LEU A 81 -5.45 -2.93 -6.51
N THR A 82 -4.14 -3.08 -6.39
CA THR A 82 -3.50 -4.39 -6.20
C THR A 82 -2.86 -4.50 -4.82
N ASP A 83 -2.66 -5.74 -4.37
CA ASP A 83 -1.73 -6.04 -3.29
C ASP A 83 -0.26 -5.91 -3.76
N GLU A 84 0.68 -6.17 -2.85
CA GLU A 84 2.12 -6.05 -3.11
C GLU A 84 2.66 -7.04 -4.18
N GLU A 85 1.92 -8.12 -4.45
CA GLU A 85 2.26 -9.14 -5.46
C GLU A 85 1.65 -8.81 -6.83
N GLY A 86 0.85 -7.76 -6.93
CA GLY A 86 0.16 -7.35 -8.15
C GLY A 86 -1.20 -8.02 -8.36
N ASN A 87 -1.75 -8.71 -7.35
CA ASN A 87 -3.11 -9.25 -7.43
C ASN A 87 -4.12 -8.13 -7.25
N ILE A 88 -5.07 -7.98 -8.17
CA ILE A 88 -6.16 -7.01 -8.06
C ILE A 88 -7.01 -7.39 -6.83
N ILE A 89 -7.13 -6.46 -5.88
CA ILE A 89 -7.95 -6.59 -4.67
C ILE A 89 -9.19 -5.71 -4.70
N ASP A 90 -9.22 -4.68 -5.56
CA ASP A 90 -10.40 -3.87 -5.82
C ASP A 90 -10.35 -3.19 -7.19
N LEU A 91 -11.53 -2.87 -7.72
CA LEU A 91 -11.72 -2.28 -9.03
C LEU A 91 -12.87 -1.28 -8.97
N VAL A 92 -12.66 -0.08 -9.52
CA VAL A 92 -13.66 0.99 -9.56
C VAL A 92 -13.77 1.53 -10.98
N CYS A 93 -14.94 1.37 -11.59
CA CYS A 93 -15.27 1.98 -12.88
C CYS A 93 -15.99 3.31 -12.69
N SER A 94 -15.62 4.34 -13.45
CA SER A 94 -16.30 5.63 -13.41
C SER A 94 -17.68 5.63 -14.06
N SER A 95 -17.98 4.64 -14.91
CA SER A 95 -19.25 4.51 -15.65
C SER A 95 -19.63 3.05 -15.89
N PRO A 96 -20.94 2.71 -15.96
CA PRO A 96 -21.40 1.35 -16.23
C PRO A 96 -20.87 0.75 -17.53
N ASP A 97 -20.83 1.51 -18.63
CA ASP A 97 -20.36 1.02 -19.93
C ASP A 97 -18.91 0.50 -19.87
N LEU A 98 -18.11 1.07 -18.97
CA LEU A 98 -16.72 0.69 -18.78
C LEU A 98 -16.58 -0.62 -17.99
N GLN A 99 -17.59 -0.96 -17.19
CA GLN A 99 -17.63 -2.25 -16.49
C GLN A 99 -17.76 -3.39 -17.50
N ASP A 100 -18.60 -3.23 -18.54
CA ASP A 100 -18.75 -4.24 -19.59
C ASP A 100 -17.44 -4.43 -20.38
N ASP A 101 -16.68 -3.35 -20.60
CA ASP A 101 -15.36 -3.40 -21.24
C ASP A 101 -14.35 -4.18 -20.38
N VAL A 102 -14.31 -3.89 -19.08
CA VAL A 102 -13.46 -4.57 -18.09
C VAL A 102 -13.79 -6.06 -18.01
N ASP A 103 -15.07 -6.40 -17.93
CA ASP A 103 -15.53 -7.79 -17.83
C ASP A 103 -15.19 -8.58 -19.11
N ARG A 104 -15.31 -7.94 -20.28
CA ARG A 104 -14.98 -8.55 -21.58
C ARG A 104 -13.50 -8.88 -21.73
N VAL A 105 -12.60 -8.08 -21.16
CA VAL A 105 -11.16 -8.37 -21.15
C VAL A 105 -10.74 -9.31 -20.00
N GLY A 106 -11.69 -9.78 -19.19
CA GLY A 106 -11.44 -10.72 -18.10
C GLY A 106 -10.71 -10.09 -16.91
N LEU A 107 -10.73 -8.76 -16.78
CA LEU A 107 -10.16 -8.06 -15.63
C LEU A 107 -11.10 -8.14 -14.44
N GLY A 108 -10.57 -8.46 -13.27
CA GLY A 108 -11.34 -8.53 -12.04
C GLY A 108 -10.49 -8.83 -10.82
N VAL A 109 -11.13 -8.81 -9.65
CA VAL A 109 -10.48 -9.17 -8.40
C VAL A 109 -9.89 -10.58 -8.48
N GLY A 110 -8.64 -10.73 -8.07
CA GLY A 110 -7.88 -11.98 -8.11
C GLY A 110 -7.00 -12.17 -9.35
N ILE A 111 -7.11 -11.30 -10.37
CA ILE A 111 -6.18 -11.30 -11.50
C ILE A 111 -4.83 -10.71 -11.06
N CYS A 112 -3.73 -11.39 -11.39
CA CYS A 112 -2.38 -10.95 -11.06
C CYS A 112 -1.75 -10.21 -12.24
N LEU A 113 -1.43 -8.94 -12.06
CA LEU A 113 -0.81 -8.08 -13.07
C LEU A 113 0.72 -8.04 -12.98
N SER A 114 1.34 -8.96 -12.23
CA SER A 114 2.80 -9.05 -12.16
C SER A 114 3.42 -9.36 -13.52
N LYS A 115 4.70 -9.03 -13.68
CA LYS A 115 5.48 -9.39 -14.88
C LYS A 115 5.43 -10.88 -15.21
N ALA A 116 5.37 -11.74 -14.19
CA ALA A 116 5.31 -13.19 -14.40
C ALA A 116 3.95 -13.63 -14.97
N CYS A 117 2.85 -13.02 -14.50
CA CYS A 117 1.50 -13.44 -14.86
C CYS A 117 0.94 -12.75 -16.11
N SER A 118 1.20 -11.46 -16.29
CA SER A 118 0.59 -10.64 -17.35
C SER A 118 1.58 -9.87 -18.20
N GLY A 119 2.89 -10.13 -18.06
CA GLY A 119 3.90 -9.47 -18.87
C GLY A 119 3.96 -7.96 -18.63
N MET A 120 4.18 -7.18 -19.70
CA MET A 120 4.29 -5.72 -19.61
C MET A 120 2.91 -5.07 -19.50
N ASN A 121 2.72 -4.37 -18.39
CA ASN A 121 1.60 -3.51 -18.06
C ASN A 121 2.04 -2.45 -17.03
N ALA A 122 1.23 -1.43 -16.77
CA ALA A 122 1.64 -0.34 -15.88
C ALA A 122 1.94 -0.79 -14.44
N VAL A 123 1.22 -1.77 -13.89
CA VAL A 123 1.49 -2.34 -12.56
C VAL A 123 2.86 -3.03 -12.54
N SER A 124 3.10 -3.96 -13.46
CA SER A 124 4.37 -4.67 -13.57
C SER A 124 5.58 -3.75 -13.82
N LEU A 125 5.38 -2.65 -14.55
CA LEU A 125 6.41 -1.63 -14.78
C LEU A 125 6.70 -0.86 -13.49
N ALA A 126 5.65 -0.45 -12.76
CA ALA A 126 5.80 0.22 -11.47
C ALA A 126 6.49 -0.69 -10.44
N MET A 127 6.20 -1.99 -10.45
CA MET A 127 6.89 -2.99 -9.62
C MET A 127 8.38 -3.08 -9.95
N GLU A 128 8.72 -3.18 -11.23
CA GLU A 128 10.10 -3.31 -11.70
C GLU A 128 10.93 -2.05 -11.39
N MET A 129 10.33 -0.87 -11.57
CA MET A 129 11.04 0.41 -11.48
C MET A 129 10.93 1.08 -10.11
N ASN A 130 10.09 0.56 -9.21
CA ASN A 130 9.74 1.17 -7.92
C ASN A 130 9.41 2.67 -8.07
N SER A 131 8.64 2.99 -9.11
CA SER A 131 8.31 4.34 -9.54
C SER A 131 6.94 4.33 -10.23
N ILE A 132 6.42 5.51 -10.57
CA ILE A 132 5.20 5.59 -11.36
C ILE A 132 5.47 5.00 -12.75
N GLY A 133 4.71 3.98 -13.15
CA GLY A 133 4.80 3.35 -14.45
C GLY A 133 3.71 3.87 -15.39
N VAL A 134 4.06 4.17 -16.64
CA VAL A 134 3.12 4.58 -17.68
C VAL A 134 3.25 3.63 -18.87
N VAL A 135 2.15 2.98 -19.25
CA VAL A 135 2.10 2.05 -20.40
C VAL A 135 0.91 2.40 -21.29
N ARG A 136 1.14 2.48 -22.61
CA ARG A 136 0.19 3.01 -23.60
C ARG A 136 -0.12 2.00 -24.69
N GLY A 137 -1.39 1.64 -24.83
CA GLY A 137 -1.92 0.80 -25.89
C GLY A 137 -1.03 -0.42 -26.16
N LYS A 138 -0.41 -0.47 -27.34
CA LYS A 138 0.45 -1.57 -27.79
C LYS A 138 1.79 -1.72 -27.04
N GLU A 139 2.09 -0.83 -26.11
CA GLU A 139 3.17 -1.05 -25.14
C GLU A 139 2.82 -2.17 -24.15
N HIS A 140 1.53 -2.47 -23.97
CA HIS A 140 1.11 -3.67 -23.24
C HIS A 140 1.52 -4.94 -23.98
N LEU A 141 1.89 -5.97 -23.22
CA LEU A 141 2.24 -7.25 -23.81
C LEU A 141 1.01 -8.10 -24.14
N ASP A 142 -0.04 -8.00 -23.33
CA ASP A 142 -1.33 -8.63 -23.62
C ASP A 142 -2.17 -7.71 -24.51
N SER A 143 -2.51 -8.20 -25.71
CA SER A 143 -3.31 -7.47 -26.69
C SER A 143 -4.72 -7.12 -26.21
N ASN A 144 -5.22 -7.77 -25.15
CA ASN A 144 -6.48 -7.36 -24.51
C ASN A 144 -6.40 -5.94 -23.92
N PHE A 145 -5.19 -5.41 -23.69
CA PHE A 145 -4.96 -4.05 -23.19
C PHE A 145 -4.53 -3.05 -24.28
N ASP A 146 -4.56 -3.44 -25.57
CA ASP A 146 -4.15 -2.58 -26.69
C ASP A 146 -4.94 -1.26 -26.79
N ASP A 147 -6.16 -1.23 -26.25
CA ASP A 147 -7.05 -0.08 -26.26
C ASP A 147 -6.98 0.76 -24.97
N TRP A 148 -6.01 0.49 -24.10
CA TRP A 148 -5.88 1.16 -22.80
C TRP A 148 -4.56 1.92 -22.66
N ASN A 149 -4.62 3.10 -22.04
CA ASN A 149 -3.46 3.79 -21.51
C ASN A 149 -3.55 3.83 -19.99
N CYS A 150 -2.48 3.43 -19.31
CA CYS A 150 -2.47 3.14 -17.88
C CYS A 150 -1.36 3.93 -17.17
N VAL A 151 -1.66 4.45 -15.98
CA VAL A 151 -0.66 4.98 -15.05
C VAL A 151 -0.80 4.28 -13.72
N CYS A 152 0.29 3.71 -13.24
CA CYS A 152 0.35 3.02 -11.97
C CYS A 152 1.33 3.69 -11.01
N ALA A 153 0.94 3.86 -9.76
CA ALA A 153 1.82 4.34 -8.69
C ALA A 153 1.94 3.30 -7.56
N PRO A 154 3.15 3.11 -7.01
CA PRO A 154 3.33 2.29 -5.81
C PRO A 154 2.72 2.97 -4.58
N LEU A 155 2.07 2.19 -3.72
CA LEU A 155 1.54 2.63 -2.42
C LEU A 155 2.56 2.29 -1.33
N GLN A 156 3.47 3.23 -1.08
CA GLN A 156 4.54 3.04 -0.09
C GLN A 156 4.10 3.46 1.31
N LEU A 157 4.20 2.55 2.26
CA LEU A 157 3.87 2.73 3.67
C LEU A 157 5.03 2.23 4.52
N GLU A 158 5.60 3.10 5.36
CA GLU A 158 6.72 2.75 6.25
C GLU A 158 7.94 2.21 5.48
N GLY A 159 8.21 2.77 4.30
CA GLY A 159 9.30 2.34 3.42
C GLY A 159 9.02 1.05 2.63
N THR A 160 7.91 0.37 2.89
CA THR A 160 7.52 -0.87 2.20
C THR A 160 6.36 -0.62 1.24
N ILE A 161 6.38 -1.24 0.06
CA ILE A 161 5.24 -1.21 -0.86
C ILE A 161 4.15 -2.13 -0.32
N ARG A 162 2.93 -1.61 -0.17
CA ARG A 162 1.75 -2.37 0.30
C ARG A 162 0.78 -2.72 -0.82
N GLY A 163 1.08 -2.27 -2.03
CA GLY A 163 0.22 -2.44 -3.19
C GLY A 163 0.49 -1.36 -4.23
N TYR A 164 -0.34 -1.38 -5.27
CA TYR A 164 -0.23 -0.44 -6.37
C TYR A 164 -1.62 0.08 -6.72
N VAL A 165 -1.70 1.37 -7.05
CA VAL A 165 -2.92 1.97 -7.57
C VAL A 165 -2.69 2.34 -9.03
N ASP A 166 -3.53 1.83 -9.91
CA ASP A 166 -3.51 2.12 -11.34
C ASP A 166 -4.76 2.88 -11.74
N ILE A 167 -4.60 3.84 -12.65
CA ILE A 167 -5.71 4.49 -13.35
C ILE A 167 -5.54 4.29 -14.85
N SER A 168 -6.61 3.83 -15.47
CA SER A 168 -6.66 3.39 -16.86
C SER A 168 -7.74 4.13 -17.63
N PHE A 169 -7.39 4.56 -18.85
CA PHE A 169 -8.26 5.27 -19.77
C PHE A 169 -8.22 4.62 -21.14
N ASN A 170 -9.24 4.85 -21.96
CA ASN A 170 -9.21 4.48 -23.37
C ASN A 170 -8.02 5.14 -24.09
N ARG A 171 -7.40 4.41 -25.02
CA ARG A 171 -6.16 4.78 -25.73
C ARG A 171 -6.21 6.13 -26.45
N GLY A 172 -7.41 6.59 -26.82
CA GLY A 172 -7.62 7.92 -27.42
C GLY A 172 -7.33 9.10 -26.50
N GLN A 173 -7.14 8.88 -25.19
CA GLN A 173 -6.86 9.92 -24.20
C GLN A 173 -5.36 10.07 -23.94
N GLN A 174 -4.87 11.30 -23.79
CA GLN A 174 -3.48 11.56 -23.38
C GLN A 174 -3.28 11.19 -21.92
N ILE A 175 -2.48 10.18 -21.61
CA ILE A 175 -2.45 9.63 -20.25
C ILE A 175 -1.59 10.45 -19.27
N GLU A 176 -0.74 11.33 -19.75
CA GLU A 176 0.23 12.09 -18.95
C GLU A 176 -0.43 13.03 -17.94
N PHE A 177 -1.66 13.52 -18.22
CA PHE A 177 -2.39 14.32 -17.24
C PHE A 177 -2.76 13.52 -15.98
N ALA A 178 -2.83 12.18 -16.07
CA ALA A 178 -3.18 11.29 -14.97
C ALA A 178 -2.04 11.14 -13.95
N ILE A 179 -0.80 11.44 -14.34
CA ILE A 179 0.40 11.24 -13.50
C ILE A 179 0.34 12.06 -12.19
N PRO A 180 0.03 13.37 -12.20
CA PRO A 180 -0.15 14.11 -10.95
C PRO A 180 -1.31 13.58 -10.09
N PHE A 181 -2.40 13.12 -10.71
CA PHE A 181 -3.56 12.59 -9.98
C PHE A 181 -3.22 11.29 -9.25
N ILE A 182 -2.60 10.32 -9.95
CA ILE A 182 -2.23 9.04 -9.33
C ILE A 182 -1.19 9.24 -8.23
N LYS A 183 -0.24 10.17 -8.43
CA LYS A 183 0.72 10.54 -7.40
C LYS A 183 0.01 11.09 -6.16
N GLN A 184 -0.94 12.00 -6.36
CA GLN A 184 -1.70 12.59 -5.26
C GLN A 184 -2.60 11.57 -4.55
N ILE A 185 -3.19 10.62 -5.29
CA ILE A 185 -3.95 9.49 -4.71
C ILE A 185 -3.02 8.66 -3.84
N ALA A 186 -1.86 8.24 -4.37
CA ALA A 186 -0.91 7.42 -3.64
C ALA A 186 -0.44 8.09 -2.35
N GLU A 187 -0.10 9.38 -2.41
CA GLU A 187 0.25 10.18 -1.24
C GLU A 187 -0.91 10.32 -0.25
N ASN A 188 -2.14 10.59 -0.72
CA ASN A 188 -3.30 10.74 0.16
C ASN A 188 -3.65 9.42 0.87
N VAL A 189 -3.69 8.31 0.13
CA VAL A 189 -3.98 6.97 0.68
C VAL A 189 -2.96 6.60 1.74
N THR A 190 -1.67 6.80 1.46
CA THR A 190 -0.59 6.41 2.38
C THR A 190 -0.46 7.35 3.58
N GLN A 191 -0.55 8.68 3.39
CA GLN A 191 -0.30 9.68 4.46
C GLN A 191 -1.56 10.06 5.25
N LYS A 192 -2.72 10.19 4.59
CA LYS A 192 -3.92 10.73 5.24
C LYS A 192 -4.83 9.64 5.80
N TRP A 193 -4.83 8.45 5.21
CA TRP A 193 -5.84 7.45 5.55
C TRP A 193 -5.30 6.33 6.42
N MET A 194 -4.14 5.79 6.09
CA MET A 194 -3.52 4.75 6.91
C MET A 194 -3.11 5.27 8.30
N ASP A 195 -2.70 6.53 8.38
CA ASP A 195 -2.32 7.17 9.64
C ASP A 195 -3.52 7.62 10.49
N ASN A 196 -4.75 7.58 9.97
CA ASN A 196 -5.96 7.91 10.73
C ASN A 196 -6.88 6.70 10.96
N ASN A 197 -6.54 5.52 10.42
CA ASN A 197 -7.30 4.30 10.64
C ASN A 197 -6.95 3.70 12.01
N SER A 198 -7.90 3.74 12.96
CA SER A 198 -7.68 3.30 14.35
C SER A 198 -7.33 1.82 14.48
N GLU A 199 -7.90 0.95 13.64
CA GLU A 199 -7.58 -0.49 13.66
C GLU A 199 -6.15 -0.74 13.18
N VAL A 200 -5.72 -0.05 12.12
CA VAL A 200 -4.34 -0.16 11.62
C VAL A 200 -3.35 0.39 12.65
N GLN A 201 -3.64 1.54 13.25
CA GLN A 201 -2.81 2.10 14.32
C GLN A 201 -2.66 1.14 15.49
N GLN A 202 -3.77 0.53 15.94
CA GLN A 202 -3.77 -0.42 17.04
C GLN A 202 -2.95 -1.67 16.69
N SER A 203 -3.14 -2.20 15.49
CA SER A 203 -2.38 -3.32 14.96
C SER A 203 -0.87 -3.04 14.86
N ARG A 204 -0.47 -1.84 14.40
CA ARG A 204 0.92 -1.39 14.40
C ARG A 204 1.49 -1.32 15.81
N LEU A 205 0.74 -0.74 16.74
CA LEU A 205 1.15 -0.62 18.14
C LEU A 205 1.38 -1.99 18.78
N GLU A 206 0.49 -2.95 18.52
CA GLU A 206 0.63 -4.32 18.99
C GLU A 206 1.85 -5.04 18.42
N ALA A 207 2.16 -4.82 17.15
CA ALA A 207 3.38 -5.35 16.52
C ALA A 207 4.64 -4.78 17.19
N VAL A 208 4.70 -3.46 17.40
CA VAL A 208 5.83 -2.83 18.10
C VAL A 208 5.97 -3.37 19.53
N PHE A 209 4.88 -3.50 20.27
CA PHE A 209 4.90 -4.07 21.61
C PHE A 209 5.37 -5.53 21.63
N HIS A 210 5.03 -6.30 20.61
CA HIS A 210 5.52 -7.65 20.43
C HIS A 210 7.04 -7.68 20.19
N ASP A 211 7.57 -6.81 19.32
CA ASP A 211 8.99 -6.73 19.01
C ASP A 211 9.85 -6.39 20.25
N TYR A 212 9.33 -5.51 21.12
CA TYR A 212 9.94 -5.19 22.42
C TYR A 212 9.64 -6.20 23.52
N LYS A 213 8.95 -7.31 23.22
CA LYS A 213 8.63 -8.39 24.14
C LYS A 213 7.91 -7.89 25.41
N LEU A 214 6.96 -6.97 25.22
CA LEU A 214 6.07 -6.56 26.30
C LEU A 214 5.10 -7.71 26.62
N THR A 215 4.97 -8.01 27.91
CA THR A 215 3.99 -8.93 28.46
C THR A 215 2.58 -8.36 28.30
N ALA A 216 1.54 -9.20 28.37
CA ALA A 216 0.15 -8.74 28.33
C ALA A 216 -0.11 -7.60 29.32
N ARG A 217 0.44 -7.71 30.54
CA ARG A 217 0.25 -6.69 31.57
C ARG A 217 0.99 -5.38 31.29
N GLU A 218 2.17 -5.46 30.71
CA GLU A 218 2.89 -4.28 30.24
C GLU A 218 2.17 -3.61 29.08
N LYS A 219 1.55 -4.39 28.16
CA LYS A 219 0.73 -3.85 27.07
C LYS A 219 -0.47 -3.07 27.60
N ASP A 220 -1.23 -3.61 28.56
CA ASP A 220 -2.36 -2.90 29.19
C ASP A 220 -1.94 -1.52 29.72
N VAL A 221 -0.83 -1.49 30.46
CA VAL A 221 -0.29 -0.25 31.03
C VAL A 221 0.23 0.67 29.91
N ALA A 222 0.92 0.13 28.90
CA ALA A 222 1.49 0.90 27.80
C ALA A 222 0.40 1.63 26.99
N HIS A 223 -0.75 1.00 26.72
CA HIS A 223 -1.88 1.64 26.03
C HIS A 223 -2.40 2.86 26.78
N LEU A 224 -2.74 2.70 28.06
CA LEU A 224 -3.24 3.81 28.88
C LEU A 224 -2.15 4.88 29.11
N TRP A 225 -0.89 4.45 29.21
CA TRP A 225 0.25 5.35 29.32
C TRP A 225 0.50 6.15 28.04
N LEU A 226 0.20 5.60 26.86
CA LEU A 226 0.27 6.34 25.60
C LEU A 226 -0.84 7.40 25.51
N GLN A 227 -2.03 7.09 26.03
CA GLN A 227 -3.19 8.00 26.09
C GLN A 227 -3.10 9.08 27.19
N GLU A 228 -1.89 9.40 27.63
CA GLU A 228 -1.61 10.44 28.63
C GLU A 228 -2.27 10.23 30.02
N LYS A 229 -2.81 9.04 30.33
CA LYS A 229 -3.42 8.75 31.64
C LYS A 229 -2.39 8.77 32.78
N SER A 230 -2.81 9.20 33.97
CA SER A 230 -1.96 9.22 35.16
C SER A 230 -1.79 7.82 35.77
N ALA A 231 -0.76 7.62 36.60
CA ALA A 231 -0.55 6.36 37.31
C ALA A 231 -1.77 5.98 38.19
N LEU A 232 -2.40 6.97 38.83
CA LEU A 232 -3.64 6.82 39.60
C LEU A 232 -4.84 6.40 38.73
N HIS A 233 -4.97 6.96 37.53
CA HIS A 233 -6.02 6.54 36.62
C HIS A 233 -5.83 5.08 36.22
N ILE A 234 -4.61 4.72 35.82
CA ILE A 234 -4.27 3.36 35.38
C ILE A 234 -4.43 2.35 36.51
N SER A 235 -4.05 2.72 37.74
CA SER A 235 -4.20 1.86 38.91
C SER A 235 -5.67 1.51 39.13
N ASN A 236 -6.56 2.50 39.04
CA ASN A 236 -8.00 2.32 39.19
C ASN A 236 -8.60 1.51 38.04
N THR A 237 -8.21 1.80 36.79
CA THR A 237 -8.70 1.08 35.60
C THR A 237 -8.30 -0.39 35.60
N LEU A 238 -7.07 -0.69 36.00
CA LEU A 238 -6.50 -2.04 35.92
C LEU A 238 -6.60 -2.83 37.24
N GLY A 239 -7.13 -2.24 38.32
CA GLY A 239 -7.27 -2.90 39.62
C GLY A 239 -5.95 -3.27 40.29
N ILE A 240 -4.92 -2.41 40.16
CA ILE A 240 -3.58 -2.61 40.77
C ILE A 240 -3.16 -1.37 41.56
N SER A 241 -2.09 -1.46 42.36
CA SER A 241 -1.58 -0.28 43.08
C SER A 241 -0.83 0.69 42.16
N GLU A 242 -0.83 1.99 42.50
CA GLU A 242 -0.01 2.99 41.80
C GLU A 242 1.48 2.64 41.75
N GLY A 243 2.00 2.05 42.84
CA GLY A 243 3.39 1.58 42.91
C GLY A 243 3.69 0.51 41.86
N THR A 244 2.76 -0.43 41.66
CA THR A 244 2.86 -1.45 40.61
C THR A 244 2.82 -0.82 39.22
N VAL A 245 1.95 0.16 38.96
CA VAL A 245 1.92 0.88 37.68
C VAL A 245 3.28 1.52 37.38
N ARG A 246 3.87 2.25 38.33
CA ARG A 246 5.18 2.90 38.14
C ARG A 246 6.29 1.89 37.87
N ASN A 247 6.26 0.74 38.56
CA ASN A 247 7.22 -0.33 38.32
C ASN A 247 7.07 -0.95 36.91
N ILE A 248 5.83 -1.16 36.45
CA ILE A 248 5.55 -1.65 35.10
C ILE A 248 6.03 -0.64 34.05
N VAL A 249 5.75 0.67 34.24
CA VAL A 249 6.25 1.73 33.33
C VAL A 249 7.77 1.73 33.27
N LYS A 250 8.47 1.55 34.40
CA LYS A 250 9.94 1.44 34.42
C LYS A 250 10.44 0.23 33.63
N ASN A 251 9.75 -0.92 33.72
CA ASN A 251 10.09 -2.11 32.94
C ASN A 251 9.88 -1.87 31.43
N ILE A 252 8.76 -1.25 31.05
CA ILE A 252 8.49 -0.85 29.66
C ILE A 252 9.61 0.04 29.14
N TYR A 253 10.00 1.06 29.91
CA TYR A 253 11.08 1.99 29.55
C TYR A 253 12.42 1.28 29.34
N THR A 254 12.73 0.34 30.23
CA THR A 254 13.93 -0.49 30.12
C THR A 254 13.90 -1.33 28.84
N LYS A 255 12.81 -2.05 28.59
CA LYS A 255 12.65 -2.90 27.39
C LYS A 255 12.71 -2.10 26.09
N MET A 256 12.11 -0.93 26.10
CA MET A 256 12.04 -0.04 24.94
C MET A 256 13.24 0.90 24.83
N ASN A 257 14.22 0.83 25.74
CA ASN A 257 15.38 1.70 25.79
C ASN A 257 15.00 3.19 25.67
N VAL A 258 14.13 3.65 26.57
CA VAL A 258 13.68 5.04 26.70
C VAL A 258 13.68 5.44 28.17
N ASN A 259 13.77 6.73 28.47
CA ASN A 259 13.89 7.20 29.87
C ASN A 259 12.69 8.04 30.34
N GLU A 260 11.83 8.47 29.42
CA GLU A 260 10.71 9.36 29.75
C GLU A 260 9.52 9.13 28.81
N ARG A 261 8.34 9.57 29.25
CA ARG A 261 7.09 9.41 28.51
C ARG A 261 7.16 10.00 27.10
N ARG A 262 7.81 11.16 26.93
CA ARG A 262 7.98 11.78 25.62
C ARG A 262 8.80 10.91 24.66
N GLN A 263 9.87 10.29 25.16
CA GLN A 263 10.69 9.36 24.36
C GLN A 263 9.90 8.10 24.01
N PHE A 264 9.13 7.56 24.96
CA PHE A 264 8.21 6.44 24.71
C PHE A 264 7.21 6.77 23.59
N SER A 265 6.48 7.89 23.70
CA SER A 265 5.51 8.30 22.66
C SER A 265 6.18 8.57 21.31
N ARG A 266 7.34 9.24 21.30
CA ARG A 266 8.10 9.48 20.06
C ARG A 266 8.57 8.20 19.40
N LYS A 267 9.06 7.24 20.18
CA LYS A 267 9.55 5.96 19.65
C LYS A 267 8.42 5.17 19.00
N LEU A 268 7.24 5.19 19.60
CA LEU A 268 6.05 4.58 19.01
C LEU A 268 5.58 5.30 17.73
N ALA A 269 5.68 6.62 17.68
CA ALA A 269 5.40 7.39 16.46
C ALA A 269 6.46 7.19 15.35
N GLN A 270 7.71 6.92 15.71
CA GLN A 270 8.84 6.75 14.77
C GLN A 270 9.05 5.30 14.31
N CYS A 271 8.57 4.31 15.08
CA CYS A 271 8.61 2.91 14.67
C CYS A 271 7.79 2.61 13.40
N SER A 272 6.93 3.53 12.97
CA SER A 272 6.31 3.53 11.64
C SER A 272 7.27 3.87 10.48
N ILE A 273 8.57 4.07 10.71
CA ILE A 273 9.54 4.43 9.65
C ILE A 273 10.74 3.46 9.61
N MET A 274 10.99 2.69 10.66
CA MET A 274 12.29 2.01 10.86
C MET A 274 12.36 0.55 10.42
N THR A 275 11.29 -0.08 9.93
CA THR A 275 11.32 -1.48 9.48
C THR A 275 12.01 -1.70 8.13
N ALA A 276 12.43 -0.65 7.42
CA ALA A 276 13.07 -0.74 6.10
C ALA A 276 14.62 -0.69 6.11
N CYS A 277 15.29 -0.73 7.26
CA CYS A 277 16.75 -0.61 7.35
C CYS A 277 17.45 -1.77 8.08
N SER A 278 16.85 -2.96 8.11
CA SER A 278 17.47 -4.14 8.71
C SER A 278 17.19 -5.38 7.88
N SER A 279 17.76 -5.41 6.66
CA SER A 279 17.98 -6.60 5.84
C SER A 279 19.11 -6.31 4.87
#